data_AF-A0A9Q3Q7X8-F1
#
_entry.id   AF-A0A9Q3Q7X8-F1
#
_cell.length_a   1.000
_cell.length_b   1.000
_cell.length_c   1.000
_cell.angle_alpha   90.00
_cell.angle_beta   90.00
_cell.angle_gamma   90.00
#
_symmetry.space_group_name_H-M   'P 1'
#
loop_
_entity.id
_entity.type
_entity.pdbx_description
1 polymer ?
#
loop_
_entity_poly.entity_id
_entity_poly.type
_entity_poly.pdbx_seq_one_letter_code
_entity_poly.pdbx_strand_id
1 'polypeptide(L)'
;MLGTKLEFSTDYHPQTDGLAERMIQTMEDILRRLSFQLAYNTSQHSTTGKTPALVEKGWNPLPPVYHLKKNLLTIHPTSKDFHDMWKRAFETAARCIDEAKEYKRQRWDKTHMEPDFKEGDKVLVSTPNFNNLKGPKKMGD
;
A
#
# COMPACT_ATOMS: atom_id res chain seq x y z
N MET A 1 44.73 7.94 -9.24
CA MET A 1 44.51 9.39 -9.14
C MET A 1 43.89 9.86 -10.44
N LEU A 2 42.62 10.29 -10.45
CA LEU A 2 42.07 11.00 -11.60
C LEU A 2 42.77 12.36 -11.64
N GLY A 3 43.68 12.54 -12.60
CA GLY A 3 44.43 13.78 -12.81
C GLY A 3 43.56 14.87 -13.40
N THR A 4 42.55 15.32 -12.67
CA THR A 4 41.78 16.51 -13.03
C THR A 4 42.61 17.75 -12.66
N LYS A 5 43.16 18.41 -13.68
CA LYS A 5 43.75 19.74 -13.52
C LYS A 5 42.63 20.73 -13.18
N LEU A 6 42.72 21.32 -12.00
CA LEU A 6 41.83 22.41 -11.58
C LEU A 6 42.39 23.70 -12.19
N GLU A 7 41.77 24.18 -13.26
CA GLU A 7 42.09 25.49 -13.82
C GLU A 7 41.33 26.54 -12.98
N PHE A 8 42.05 27.25 -12.11
CA PHE A 8 41.50 28.38 -11.39
C PHE A 8 41.36 29.57 -12.36
N SER A 9 40.15 30.12 -12.53
CA SER A 9 40.02 31.43 -13.13
C SER A 9 40.71 32.45 -12.21
N THR A 10 41.61 33.24 -12.77
CA THR A 10 42.16 34.42 -12.09
C THR A 10 41.02 35.39 -11.77
N ASP A 11 41.13 36.15 -10.66
CA ASP A 11 40.10 37.00 -10.01
C ASP A 11 39.23 37.93 -10.89
N TYR A 12 39.46 38.03 -12.21
CA TYR A 12 38.61 38.75 -13.16
C TYR A 12 38.65 38.07 -14.54
N HIS A 13 37.98 36.93 -14.71
CA HIS A 13 37.83 36.27 -16.02
C HIS A 13 36.36 36.34 -16.50
N PRO A 14 35.92 37.51 -17.04
CA PRO A 14 34.51 37.76 -17.36
C PRO A 14 33.91 36.79 -18.39
N GLN A 15 34.75 36.10 -19.17
CA GLN A 15 34.30 35.13 -20.17
C GLN A 15 33.89 33.78 -19.55
N THR A 16 34.61 33.33 -18.51
CA THR A 16 34.33 32.07 -17.80
C THR A 16 33.27 32.29 -16.72
N ASP A 17 33.43 33.35 -15.92
CA ASP A 17 32.49 33.69 -14.86
C ASP A 17 31.14 34.13 -15.44
N GLY A 18 31.12 34.84 -16.58
CA GLY A 18 29.89 35.24 -17.24
C GLY A 18 29.04 34.08 -17.77
N LEU A 19 29.64 32.91 -18.06
CA LEU A 19 28.87 31.71 -18.39
C LEU A 19 28.25 31.08 -17.14
N ALA A 20 29.01 31.00 -16.04
CA ALA A 20 28.51 30.52 -14.76
C ALA A 20 27.40 31.43 -14.21
N GLU A 21 27.58 32.75 -14.26
CA GLU A 21 26.57 33.75 -13.87
C GLU A 21 25.29 33.62 -14.68
N ARG A 22 25.38 33.51 -16.02
CA ARG A 22 24.21 33.27 -16.88
C ARG A 22 23.51 31.96 -16.56
N MET A 23 24.28 30.91 -16.25
CA MET A 23 23.74 29.61 -15.87
C MET A 23 23.00 29.69 -14.52
N ILE A 24 23.57 30.36 -13.53
CA ILE A 24 22.94 30.59 -12.22
C ILE A 24 21.66 31.41 -12.40
N GLN A 25 21.69 32.49 -13.16
CA GLN A 25 20.51 33.32 -13.44
C GLN A 25 19.40 32.51 -14.12
N THR A 26 19.76 31.67 -15.10
CA THR A 26 18.79 30.79 -15.78
C THR A 26 18.18 29.78 -14.80
N MET A 27 18.99 29.19 -13.91
CA MET A 27 18.49 28.28 -12.89
C MET A 27 17.56 28.97 -11.91
N GLU A 28 17.88 30.18 -11.47
CA GLU A 28 17.01 30.98 -10.60
C GLU A 28 15.66 31.26 -11.27
N ASP A 29 15.66 31.63 -12.55
CA ASP A 29 14.43 31.88 -13.31
C ASP A 29 13.57 30.62 -13.43
N ILE A 30 14.19 29.47 -13.69
CA ILE A 30 13.50 28.18 -13.72
C ILE A 30 12.88 27.89 -12.36
N LEU A 31 13.65 28.04 -11.27
CA LEU A 31 13.18 27.78 -9.92
C LEU A 31 12.02 28.71 -9.52
N ARG A 32 12.08 30.00 -9.90
CA ARG A 32 10.99 30.96 -9.69
C ARG A 32 9.71 30.51 -10.41
N ARG A 33 9.82 30.12 -11.68
CA ARG A 33 8.68 29.62 -12.47
C ARG A 33 8.09 28.33 -11.90
N LEU A 34 8.94 27.39 -11.52
CA LEU A 34 8.51 26.12 -10.91
C LEU A 34 7.82 26.36 -9.57
N SER A 35 8.35 27.27 -8.75
CA SER A 35 7.76 27.65 -7.46
C SER A 35 6.37 28.27 -7.66
N PHE A 36 6.23 29.17 -8.62
CA PHE A 36 4.95 29.77 -8.97
C PHE A 36 3.95 28.73 -9.50
N GLN A 37 4.37 27.87 -10.43
CA GLN A 37 3.53 26.83 -11.00
C GLN A 37 3.07 25.84 -9.92
N LEU A 38 3.95 25.44 -9.01
CA LEU A 38 3.60 24.58 -7.88
C LEU A 38 2.59 25.27 -6.95
N ALA A 39 2.80 26.54 -6.62
CA ALA A 39 1.88 27.32 -5.80
C ALA A 39 0.50 27.43 -6.46
N TYR A 40 0.44 27.70 -7.76
CA TYR A 40 -0.81 27.76 -8.51
C TYR A 40 -1.53 26.41 -8.52
N ASN A 41 -0.82 25.33 -8.86
CA ASN A 41 -1.39 23.98 -8.97
C ASN A 41 -1.87 23.41 -7.64
N THR A 42 -1.31 23.87 -6.53
CA THR A 42 -1.68 23.45 -5.16
C THR A 42 -2.67 24.42 -4.49
N SER A 43 -2.94 25.59 -5.07
CA SER A 43 -3.93 26.53 -4.57
C SER A 43 -5.35 26.12 -4.96
N GLN A 44 -6.31 26.31 -4.08
CA GLN A 44 -7.71 26.00 -4.37
C GLN A 44 -8.33 27.10 -5.22
N HIS A 45 -9.01 26.72 -6.31
CA HIS A 45 -9.71 27.68 -7.15
C HIS A 45 -11.15 27.88 -6.66
N SER A 46 -11.59 29.13 -6.52
CA SER A 46 -12.89 29.49 -5.94
C SER A 46 -14.08 28.86 -6.68
N THR A 47 -13.97 28.70 -7.99
CA THR A 47 -15.03 28.11 -8.83
C THR A 47 -15.21 26.61 -8.62
N THR A 48 -14.13 25.87 -8.38
CA THR A 48 -14.14 24.39 -8.34
C THR A 48 -14.05 23.85 -6.92
N GLY A 49 -13.62 24.66 -5.95
CA GLY A 49 -13.36 24.23 -4.56
C GLY A 49 -12.26 23.19 -4.43
N LYS A 50 -11.51 22.93 -5.51
CA LYS A 50 -10.45 21.92 -5.60
C LYS A 50 -9.19 22.57 -6.16
N THR A 51 -8.04 21.96 -5.90
CA THR A 51 -6.78 22.40 -6.49
C THR A 51 -6.67 21.91 -7.94
N PRO A 52 -6.10 22.70 -8.87
CA PRO A 52 -5.92 22.27 -10.25
C PRO A 52 -5.20 20.91 -10.40
N ALA A 53 -4.16 20.66 -9.60
CA ALA A 53 -3.44 19.38 -9.62
C ALA A 53 -4.33 18.19 -9.26
N LEU A 54 -5.24 18.38 -8.29
CA LEU A 54 -6.18 17.34 -7.89
C LEU A 54 -7.20 17.03 -9.01
N VAL A 55 -7.64 18.05 -9.74
CA VAL A 55 -8.60 17.90 -10.84
C VAL A 55 -7.95 17.26 -12.07
N GLU A 56 -6.73 17.68 -12.42
CA GLU A 56 -6.02 17.19 -13.61
C GLU A 56 -5.42 15.79 -13.40
N LYS A 57 -4.74 15.58 -12.26
CA LYS A 57 -3.88 14.40 -12.02
C LYS A 57 -4.42 13.46 -10.95
N GLY A 58 -5.46 13.86 -10.22
CA GLY A 58 -6.02 13.08 -9.11
C GLY A 58 -5.19 13.11 -7.82
N TRP A 59 -4.06 13.83 -7.80
CA TRP A 59 -3.22 13.99 -6.61
C TRP A 59 -2.59 15.38 -6.56
N ASN A 60 -2.34 15.87 -5.34
CA ASN A 60 -1.69 17.15 -5.11
C ASN A 60 -0.21 16.93 -4.72
N PRO A 61 0.76 17.52 -5.44
CA PRO A 61 2.17 17.38 -5.08
C PRO A 61 2.45 17.98 -3.69
N LEU A 62 3.25 17.27 -2.91
CA LEU A 62 3.63 17.72 -1.57
C LEU A 62 4.68 18.82 -1.68
N PRO A 63 4.47 20.00 -1.07
CA PRO A 63 5.48 21.05 -1.09
C PRO A 63 6.73 20.61 -0.30
N PRO A 64 7.93 21.12 -0.64
CA PRO A 64 9.19 20.73 -0.03
C PRO A 64 9.21 20.81 1.51
N VAL A 65 8.44 21.73 2.10
CA VAL A 65 8.30 21.91 3.56
C VAL A 65 7.82 20.64 4.28
N TYR A 66 7.02 19.79 3.63
CA TYR A 66 6.59 18.51 4.22
C TYR A 66 7.75 17.54 4.44
N HIS A 67 8.78 17.57 3.59
CA HIS A 67 9.95 16.71 3.73
C HIS A 67 10.83 17.14 4.92
N LEU A 68 10.84 18.44 5.24
CA LEU A 68 11.53 18.99 6.41
C LEU A 68 10.77 18.72 7.72
N LYS A 69 9.44 18.59 7.66
CA LYS A 69 8.57 18.35 8.83
C LYS A 69 8.23 16.87 9.08
N LYS A 70 8.85 15.93 8.35
CA LYS A 70 8.59 14.49 8.43
C LYS A 70 8.73 13.90 9.85
N ASN A 71 9.54 14.53 10.70
CA ASN A 71 9.77 14.13 12.10
C ASN A 71 8.76 14.74 13.11
N LEU A 72 7.85 15.61 12.65
CA LEU A 72 6.83 16.29 13.45
C LEU A 72 5.43 15.86 12.98
N LEU A 73 5.22 14.55 12.79
CA LEU A 73 3.92 13.96 12.44
C LEU A 73 2.91 14.26 13.55
N THR A 74 2.30 15.45 13.52
CA THR A 74 1.05 15.74 14.19
C THR A 74 -0.01 14.99 13.41
N ILE A 75 -0.38 13.81 13.91
CA ILE A 75 -1.50 13.02 13.37
C ILE A 75 -2.70 13.97 13.35
N HIS A 76 -3.17 14.33 12.16
CA HIS A 76 -4.34 15.19 11.99
C HIS A 76 -5.49 14.61 12.83
N PRO A 77 -6.29 15.42 13.54
CA PRO A 77 -7.35 14.92 14.42
C PRO A 77 -8.25 13.90 13.70
N THR A 78 -8.62 14.16 12.44
CA THR A 78 -9.36 13.21 11.59
C THR A 78 -8.62 11.89 11.34
N SER A 79 -7.28 11.88 11.26
CA SER A 79 -6.49 10.65 11.11
C SER A 79 -6.45 9.85 12.41
N LYS A 80 -6.44 10.51 13.57
CA LYS A 80 -6.57 9.84 14.87
C LYS A 80 -7.98 9.27 15.05
N ASP A 81 -9.00 10.08 14.75
CA ASP A 81 -10.40 9.65 14.80
C ASP A 81 -10.67 8.51 13.81
N PHE A 82 -10.08 8.57 12.62
CA PHE A 82 -10.15 7.51 11.62
C PHE A 82 -9.42 6.25 12.09
N HIS A 83 -8.26 6.39 12.73
CA HIS A 83 -7.52 5.26 13.33
C HIS A 83 -8.30 4.60 14.46
N ASP A 84 -8.92 5.40 15.33
CA ASP A 84 -9.74 4.91 16.44
C ASP A 84 -11.05 4.27 15.92
N MET A 85 -11.67 4.85 14.90
CA MET A 85 -12.78 4.25 14.17
C MET A 85 -12.36 2.93 13.52
N TRP A 86 -11.20 2.89 12.87
CA TRP A 86 -10.65 1.68 12.25
C TRP A 86 -10.42 0.60 13.31
N LYS A 87 -9.75 0.90 14.41
CA LYS A 87 -9.55 -0.06 15.51
C LYS A 87 -10.86 -0.66 15.99
N ARG A 88 -11.86 0.18 16.27
CA ARG A 88 -13.19 -0.29 16.71
C ARG A 88 -13.88 -1.16 15.66
N ALA A 89 -13.77 -0.80 14.38
CA ALA A 89 -14.33 -1.58 13.29
C ALA A 89 -13.64 -2.95 13.17
N PHE A 90 -12.32 -3.01 13.31
CA PHE A 90 -11.57 -4.27 13.31
C PHE A 90 -11.87 -5.14 14.53
N GLU A 91 -11.94 -4.58 15.73
CA GLU A 91 -12.32 -5.29 16.95
C GLU A 91 -13.75 -5.85 16.83
N THR A 92 -14.67 -5.06 16.29
CA THR A 92 -16.06 -5.49 16.06
C THR A 92 -16.11 -6.60 15.01
N ALA A 93 -15.40 -6.46 13.90
CA ALA A 93 -15.33 -7.48 12.86
C ALA A 93 -14.70 -8.78 13.38
N ALA A 94 -13.63 -8.70 14.17
CA ALA A 94 -13.01 -9.85 14.81
C ALA A 94 -14.00 -10.57 15.72
N ARG A 95 -14.73 -9.84 16.58
CA ARG A 95 -15.78 -10.40 17.43
C ARG A 95 -16.89 -11.07 16.62
N CYS A 96 -17.36 -10.43 15.55
CA CYS A 96 -18.38 -11.02 14.67
C CYS A 96 -17.88 -12.30 13.98
N ILE A 97 -16.60 -12.36 13.61
CA ILE A 97 -15.99 -13.56 13.04
C ILE A 97 -15.92 -14.67 14.09
N ASP A 98 -15.53 -14.36 15.32
CA ASP A 98 -15.46 -15.33 16.41
C ASP A 98 -16.84 -15.86 16.78
N GLU A 99 -17.83 -14.97 16.95
CA GLU A 99 -19.23 -15.33 17.17
C GLU A 99 -19.77 -16.20 16.02
N ALA A 100 -19.47 -15.85 14.76
CA ALA A 100 -19.88 -16.64 13.60
C ALA A 100 -19.18 -18.00 13.56
N LYS A 101 -17.91 -18.08 13.97
CA LYS A 101 -17.14 -19.33 14.06
C LYS A 101 -17.70 -20.24 15.13
N GLU A 102 -18.02 -19.71 16.31
CA GLU A 102 -18.67 -20.45 17.40
C GLU A 102 -20.06 -20.93 16.99
N TYR A 103 -20.87 -20.08 16.36
CA TYR A 103 -22.19 -20.46 15.85
C TYR A 103 -22.09 -21.61 14.84
N LYS A 104 -21.15 -21.51 13.89
CA LYS A 104 -20.91 -22.58 12.90
C LYS A 104 -20.44 -23.86 13.57
N ARG A 105 -19.52 -23.77 14.56
CA ARG A 105 -19.05 -24.92 15.34
C ARG A 105 -20.21 -25.61 16.04
N GLN A 106 -21.00 -24.88 16.83
CA GLN A 106 -22.16 -25.45 17.54
C GLN A 106 -23.16 -26.09 16.60
N ARG A 107 -23.38 -25.52 15.41
CA ARG A 107 -24.29 -26.08 14.41
C ARG A 107 -23.71 -27.32 13.72
N TRP A 108 -22.41 -27.34 13.46
CA TRP A 108 -21.70 -28.49 12.93
C TRP A 108 -21.72 -29.63 13.95
N ASP A 109 -21.30 -29.39 15.19
CA ASP A 109 -21.26 -30.39 16.27
C ASP A 109 -22.64 -31.01 16.53
N LYS A 110 -23.73 -30.23 16.40
CA LYS A 110 -25.12 -30.74 16.50
C LYS A 110 -25.54 -31.64 15.34
N THR A 111 -25.01 -31.42 14.14
CA THR A 111 -25.43 -32.15 12.92
C THR A 111 -24.44 -33.24 12.52
N HIS A 112 -23.19 -33.16 12.98
CA HIS A 112 -22.08 -34.05 12.69
C HIS A 112 -21.55 -34.63 14.00
N MET A 113 -22.33 -35.55 14.57
CA MET A 113 -21.85 -36.44 15.61
C MET A 113 -21.25 -37.66 14.91
N GLU A 114 -19.94 -37.85 15.02
CA GLU A 114 -19.31 -39.07 14.51
C GLU A 114 -19.83 -40.26 15.32
N PRO A 115 -20.41 -41.28 14.67
CA PRO A 115 -20.80 -42.50 15.36
C PRO A 115 -19.56 -43.19 15.93
N ASP A 116 -19.59 -43.51 17.23
CA ASP A 116 -18.54 -44.29 17.89
C ASP A 116 -18.62 -45.73 17.38
N PHE A 117 -17.62 -46.16 16.61
CA PHE A 117 -17.53 -47.51 16.08
C PHE A 117 -16.52 -48.32 16.88
N LYS A 118 -16.89 -49.53 17.27
CA LYS A 118 -15.97 -50.46 17.92
C LYS A 118 -15.45 -51.46 16.91
N GLU A 119 -14.23 -51.95 17.15
CA GLU A 119 -13.61 -52.98 16.32
C GLU A 119 -14.54 -54.21 16.25
N GLY A 120 -15.10 -54.49 15.06
CA GLY A 120 -16.05 -55.57 14.82
C GLY A 120 -17.44 -55.13 14.31
N ASP A 121 -17.76 -53.84 14.36
CA ASP A 121 -19.05 -53.33 13.87
C ASP A 121 -19.12 -53.34 12.33
N LYS A 122 -20.26 -53.80 11.80
CA LYS A 122 -20.52 -53.87 10.35
C LYS A 122 -21.10 -52.54 9.87
N VAL A 123 -20.35 -51.82 9.03
CA VAL A 123 -20.79 -50.56 8.40
C VAL A 123 -21.20 -50.76 6.94
N LEU A 124 -22.23 -50.03 6.50
CA LEU A 124 -22.70 -50.07 5.11
C LEU A 124 -21.93 -49.03 4.29
N VAL A 125 -21.28 -49.48 3.21
CA VAL A 125 -20.50 -48.62 2.30
C VAL A 125 -21.23 -48.51 0.97
N SER A 126 -21.50 -47.27 0.54
CA SER A 126 -22.07 -47.01 -0.79
C SER A 126 -21.02 -47.23 -1.87
N THR A 127 -21.30 -48.12 -2.81
CA THR A 127 -20.35 -48.62 -3.81
C THR A 127 -20.17 -47.84 -5.13
N PRO A 128 -20.89 -46.73 -5.47
CA PRO A 128 -20.80 -46.15 -6.81
C PRO A 128 -19.46 -45.46 -7.15
N ASN A 129 -18.61 -45.15 -6.16
CA ASN A 129 -17.31 -44.49 -6.37
C ASN A 129 -16.08 -45.32 -5.89
N PHE A 130 -16.26 -46.60 -5.58
CA PHE A 130 -15.16 -47.48 -5.14
C PHE A 130 -14.57 -48.29 -6.31
N ASN A 131 -13.47 -47.80 -6.89
CA ASN A 131 -12.81 -48.48 -8.03
C ASN A 131 -11.83 -49.62 -7.64
N ASN A 132 -11.63 -49.90 -6.35
CA ASN A 132 -10.62 -50.87 -5.88
C ASN A 132 -11.20 -52.07 -5.11
N LEU A 133 -12.42 -52.52 -5.44
CA LEU A 133 -12.99 -53.76 -4.85
C LEU A 133 -12.46 -55.04 -5.52
N LYS A 134 -11.72 -54.92 -6.63
CA LYS A 134 -11.11 -56.06 -7.31
C LYS A 134 -9.66 -56.20 -6.85
N GLY A 135 -9.39 -57.22 -6.04
CA GLY A 135 -8.04 -57.58 -5.62
C GLY A 135 -7.08 -57.79 -6.81
N PRO A 136 -5.75 -57.81 -6.59
CA PRO A 136 -4.77 -57.86 -7.67
C PRO A 136 -5.02 -59.07 -8.58
N LYS A 137 -5.20 -58.81 -9.88
CA LYS A 137 -5.42 -59.83 -10.90
C LYS A 137 -4.12 -60.64 -11.04
N LYS A 138 -4.07 -61.85 -10.47
CA LYS A 138 -2.92 -62.75 -10.63
C LYS A 138 -2.67 -63.01 -12.13
N MET A 139 -1.40 -62.96 -12.50
CA MET A 139 -0.86 -63.19 -13.85
C MET A 139 -0.33 -64.63 -13.93
N GLY A 140 -0.55 -65.31 -15.07
CA GLY A 140 -0.02 -66.65 -15.41
C GLY A 140 -1.12 -67.70 -15.56
N ASP A 141 -1.16 -68.55 -16.60
CA ASP A 141 -0.14 -68.95 -17.59
C ASP A 141 -0.58 -68.73 -19.05
#